data_AF-A0ABD2RTN5-F1
#
_entry.id   AF-A0ABD2RTN5-F1
#
_cell.length_a   1.000
_cell.length_b   1.000
_cell.length_c   1.000
_cell.angle_alpha   90.00
_cell.angle_beta   90.00
_cell.angle_gamma   90.00
#
_symmetry.space_group_name_H-M   'P 1'
#
loop_
_entity.id
_entity.type
_entity.pdbx_description
1 polymer ?
#
loop_
_entity_poly.entity_id
_entity_poly.type
_entity_poly.pdbx_seq_one_letter_code
_entity_poly.pdbx_strand_id
1 'polypeptide(L)'
;MEPPGNDVVAFESAEKIILRWDSTASEDAREKMIFAGDRYEIDRYLQAVDEIQRSMEFATLSDDQNKANSAIQIAMARLEDEFRNILIAHTTPMEAESLTDSSPLPEEDYEDDSPLTKDLEHQESNSSCSYRPTNSIREIDLMPSDAIYDLRCIAERMILAGYLRECIQVYGSVRKSAVDSSFRKLGIEKLSIGDIQRLEWEILETKIRRWIRAAKVCVRILFASEKKLCEQIFEGLGIATDDACFMETIKGPAIQLFNFAEAISISRRSPEKLFKILDLHDALSDLLVDIEIVFDSKSSESIRVQAVEILSRLAEAARGILSEFENAVLREPSKVPVPGGTIHPLTRVKVFE
;
A
#
# COMPACT_ATOMS: atom_id res chain seq x y z
N MET A 1 37.84 -29.82 -19.10
CA MET A 1 36.99 -30.58 -20.06
C MET A 1 36.25 -31.60 -19.24
N GLU A 2 35.06 -31.23 -18.75
CA GLU A 2 34.11 -32.23 -18.23
C GLU A 2 33.56 -33.05 -19.41
N PRO A 3 33.26 -34.34 -19.21
CA PRO A 3 32.88 -35.22 -20.31
C PRO A 3 31.45 -34.91 -20.78
N PRO A 4 31.19 -34.85 -22.10
CA PRO A 4 29.89 -34.47 -22.68
C PRO A 4 28.73 -35.45 -22.40
N GLY A 5 29.00 -36.58 -21.72
CA GLY A 5 27.99 -37.56 -21.35
C GLY A 5 27.24 -37.24 -20.05
N ASN A 6 27.77 -36.36 -19.20
CA ASN A 6 27.14 -36.04 -17.91
C ASN A 6 25.99 -35.03 -18.08
N ASP A 7 26.16 -34.06 -18.98
CA ASP A 7 25.19 -32.98 -19.22
C ASP A 7 23.89 -33.49 -19.87
N VAL A 8 23.99 -34.46 -20.79
CA VAL A 8 22.81 -35.05 -21.44
C VAL A 8 21.95 -35.85 -20.44
N VAL A 9 22.58 -36.58 -19.52
CA VAL A 9 21.87 -37.35 -18.48
C VAL A 9 21.25 -36.42 -17.43
N ALA A 10 21.92 -35.32 -17.11
CA ALA A 10 21.39 -34.29 -16.22
C ALA A 10 20.15 -33.62 -16.82
N PHE A 11 20.19 -33.26 -18.10
CA PHE A 11 19.06 -32.69 -18.82
C PHE A 11 17.84 -33.61 -18.86
N GLU A 12 18.00 -34.87 -19.26
CA GLU A 12 16.87 -35.83 -19.29
C GLU A 12 16.26 -36.09 -17.90
N SER A 13 17.08 -36.05 -16.85
CA SER A 13 16.61 -36.17 -15.47
C SER A 13 15.83 -34.93 -15.04
N ALA A 14 16.32 -33.73 -15.36
CA ALA A 14 15.66 -32.47 -15.07
C ALA A 14 14.31 -32.35 -15.80
N GLU A 15 14.27 -32.72 -17.09
CA GLU A 15 13.06 -32.73 -17.91
C GLU A 15 11.98 -33.63 -17.28
N LYS A 16 12.34 -34.84 -16.84
CA LYS A 16 11.40 -35.75 -16.16
C LYS A 16 10.84 -35.18 -14.86
N ILE A 17 11.66 -34.45 -14.10
CA ILE A 17 11.22 -33.80 -12.85
C ILE A 17 10.19 -32.71 -13.18
N ILE A 18 10.45 -31.88 -14.20
CA ILE A 18 9.54 -30.80 -14.60
C ILE A 18 8.23 -31.36 -15.15
N LEU A 19 8.29 -32.33 -16.06
CA LEU A 19 7.10 -32.94 -16.68
C LEU A 19 6.20 -33.67 -15.66
N ARG A 20 6.76 -34.15 -14.55
CA ARG A 20 5.97 -34.74 -13.45
C ARG A 20 5.00 -33.72 -12.83
N TRP A 21 5.35 -32.44 -12.89
CA TRP A 21 4.57 -31.32 -12.35
C TRP A 21 3.80 -30.54 -13.41
N ASP A 22 3.66 -31.11 -14.61
CA ASP A 22 2.82 -30.52 -15.65
C ASP A 22 1.34 -30.61 -15.27
N SER A 23 0.78 -29.46 -14.92
CA SER A 23 -0.63 -29.27 -14.59
C SER A 23 -1.60 -29.66 -15.71
N THR A 24 -1.14 -29.73 -16.97
CA THR A 24 -1.99 -30.15 -18.10
C THR A 24 -2.05 -31.66 -18.29
N ALA A 25 -1.04 -32.37 -17.76
CA ALA A 25 -0.89 -33.82 -17.93
C ALA A 25 -1.32 -34.62 -16.69
N SER A 26 -1.36 -34.01 -15.50
CA SER A 26 -1.59 -34.71 -14.24
C SER A 26 -2.52 -33.94 -13.31
N GLU A 27 -3.66 -34.54 -12.94
CA GLU A 27 -4.59 -33.98 -11.93
C GLU A 27 -3.93 -33.84 -10.55
N ASP A 28 -3.05 -34.78 -10.18
CA ASP A 28 -2.28 -34.72 -8.94
C ASP A 28 -1.34 -33.51 -8.90
N ALA A 29 -0.78 -33.10 -10.04
CA ALA A 29 0.05 -31.91 -10.15
C ALA A 29 -0.79 -30.63 -10.06
N ARG A 30 -2.06 -30.67 -10.47
CA ARG A 30 -2.97 -29.51 -10.34
C ARG A 30 -3.35 -29.22 -8.88
N GLU A 31 -3.46 -30.25 -8.06
CA GLU A 31 -3.92 -30.10 -6.66
C GLU A 31 -2.79 -29.92 -5.65
N LYS A 32 -1.65 -30.60 -5.83
CA LYS A 32 -0.51 -30.52 -4.90
C LYS A 32 0.34 -29.30 -5.21
N MET A 33 0.95 -28.71 -4.18
CA MET A 33 1.89 -27.59 -4.29
C MET A 33 3.27 -28.05 -3.81
N ILE A 34 4.31 -27.77 -4.59
CA ILE A 34 5.70 -28.16 -4.34
C ILE A 34 6.19 -27.46 -3.07
N PHE A 35 5.85 -26.17 -2.92
CA PHE A 35 6.29 -25.36 -1.79
C PHE A 35 5.49 -25.62 -0.50
N ALA A 36 4.44 -26.46 -0.56
CA ALA A 36 3.79 -27.02 0.62
C ALA A 36 4.41 -28.36 1.06
N GLY A 37 5.36 -28.90 0.27
CA GLY A 37 6.04 -30.16 0.51
C GLY A 37 7.31 -30.02 1.37
N ASP A 38 8.25 -30.94 1.18
CA ASP A 38 9.53 -30.89 1.89
C ASP A 38 10.55 -29.97 1.16
N ARG A 39 11.53 -29.44 1.91
CA ARG A 39 12.60 -28.61 1.34
C ARG A 39 13.40 -29.35 0.26
N TYR A 40 13.50 -30.67 0.39
CA TYR A 40 14.25 -31.50 -0.56
C TYR A 40 13.58 -31.54 -1.95
N GLU A 41 12.26 -31.66 -2.03
CA GLU A 41 11.50 -31.65 -3.28
C GLU A 41 11.49 -30.26 -3.92
N ILE A 42 11.42 -29.20 -3.10
CA ILE A 42 11.59 -27.81 -3.55
C ILE A 42 12.98 -27.62 -4.18
N ASP A 43 14.04 -27.93 -3.45
CA ASP A 43 15.42 -27.74 -3.92
C ASP A 43 15.71 -28.58 -5.17
N ARG A 44 15.18 -29.81 -5.22
CA ARG A 44 15.30 -30.69 -6.38
C ARG A 44 14.58 -30.13 -7.61
N TYR A 45 13.41 -29.52 -7.43
CA TYR A 45 12.68 -28.89 -8.52
C TYR A 45 13.41 -27.65 -9.03
N LEU A 46 13.85 -26.77 -8.12
CA LEU A 46 14.60 -25.56 -8.46
C LEU A 46 15.92 -25.87 -9.19
N GLN A 47 16.65 -26.90 -8.76
CA GLN A 47 17.85 -27.38 -9.45
C GLN A 47 17.55 -27.92 -10.86
N ALA A 48 16.41 -28.60 -11.04
CA ALA A 48 16.00 -29.06 -12.36
C ALA A 48 15.71 -27.87 -13.30
N VAL A 49 15.10 -26.80 -12.79
CA VAL A 49 14.90 -25.56 -13.56
C VAL A 49 16.23 -24.93 -13.96
N ASP A 50 17.17 -24.82 -13.02
CA ASP A 50 18.50 -24.24 -13.29
C ASP A 50 19.26 -25.06 -14.35
N GLU A 51 19.13 -26.39 -14.32
CA GLU A 51 19.78 -27.28 -15.29
C GLU A 51 19.18 -27.13 -16.70
N ILE A 52 17.87 -26.97 -16.82
CA ILE A 52 17.22 -26.71 -18.11
C ILE A 52 17.62 -25.33 -18.64
N GLN A 53 17.63 -24.30 -17.79
CA GLN A 53 18.07 -22.96 -18.17
C GLN A 53 19.52 -22.97 -18.68
N ARG A 54 20.43 -23.61 -17.94
CA ARG A 54 21.82 -23.77 -18.36
C ARG A 54 21.91 -24.51 -19.70
N SER A 55 21.17 -25.59 -19.86
CA SER A 55 21.17 -26.37 -21.11
C SER A 55 20.68 -25.56 -22.30
N MET A 56 19.74 -24.63 -22.12
CA MET A 56 19.28 -23.72 -23.17
C MET A 56 20.37 -22.75 -23.63
N GLU A 57 21.27 -22.32 -22.75
CA GLU A 57 22.40 -21.45 -23.11
C GLU A 57 23.44 -22.17 -23.97
N PHE A 58 23.55 -23.50 -23.85
CA PHE A 58 24.54 -24.32 -24.56
C PHE A 58 23.96 -25.17 -25.71
N ALA A 59 22.63 -25.22 -25.86
CA ALA A 59 21.99 -26.02 -26.90
C ALA A 59 22.33 -25.52 -28.30
N THR A 60 22.94 -26.39 -29.12
CA THR A 60 23.32 -26.10 -30.53
C THR A 60 22.44 -26.83 -31.55
N LEU A 61 21.61 -27.78 -31.10
CA LEU A 61 20.74 -28.60 -31.93
C LEU A 61 19.27 -28.18 -31.79
N SER A 62 18.57 -28.11 -32.92
CA SER A 62 17.17 -27.64 -33.01
C SER A 62 16.18 -28.48 -32.20
N ASP A 63 16.36 -29.80 -32.14
CA ASP A 63 15.42 -30.70 -31.46
C ASP A 63 15.55 -30.62 -29.92
N ASP A 64 16.78 -30.54 -29.41
CA ASP A 64 17.07 -30.36 -27.99
C ASP A 64 16.61 -28.98 -27.50
N GLN A 65 16.72 -27.97 -28.37
CA GLN A 65 16.24 -26.62 -28.09
C GLN A 65 14.71 -26.58 -27.96
N ASN A 66 13.97 -27.32 -28.79
CA ASN A 66 12.50 -27.40 -28.68
C ASN A 66 12.04 -28.08 -27.40
N LYS A 67 12.70 -29.17 -26.99
CA LYS A 67 12.39 -29.87 -25.73
C LYS A 67 12.69 -28.99 -24.52
N ALA A 68 13.86 -28.36 -24.50
CA ALA A 68 14.23 -27.42 -23.44
C ALA A 68 13.25 -26.23 -23.36
N ASN A 69 12.84 -25.69 -24.51
CA ASN A 69 11.84 -24.63 -24.59
C ASN A 69 10.44 -25.07 -24.09
N SER A 70 10.03 -26.30 -24.37
CA SER A 70 8.77 -26.84 -23.83
C SER A 70 8.86 -27.03 -22.33
N ALA A 71 9.96 -27.60 -21.84
CA ALA A 71 10.15 -27.86 -20.42
C ALA A 71 10.27 -26.56 -19.61
N ILE A 72 10.97 -25.54 -20.12
CA ILE A 72 11.05 -24.24 -19.42
C ILE A 72 9.69 -23.56 -19.36
N GLN A 73 8.85 -23.65 -20.40
CA GLN A 73 7.49 -23.09 -20.37
C GLN A 73 6.62 -23.75 -19.29
N ILE A 74 6.68 -25.07 -19.19
CA ILE A 74 5.97 -25.83 -18.15
C ILE A 74 6.50 -25.44 -16.76
N ALA A 75 7.82 -25.35 -16.60
CA ALA A 75 8.44 -24.93 -15.36
C ALA A 75 8.04 -23.51 -14.93
N MET A 76 8.02 -22.56 -15.87
CA MET A 76 7.65 -21.17 -15.56
C MET A 76 6.17 -21.03 -15.21
N ALA A 77 5.28 -21.72 -15.93
CA ALA A 77 3.86 -21.76 -15.57
C ALA A 77 3.67 -22.35 -14.16
N ARG A 78 4.43 -23.39 -13.82
CA ARG A 78 4.37 -24.00 -12.50
C ARG A 78 4.91 -23.09 -11.40
N LEU A 79 6.06 -22.46 -11.62
CA LEU A 79 6.65 -21.51 -10.70
C LEU A 79 5.73 -20.29 -10.49
N GLU A 80 5.02 -19.85 -11.52
CA GLU A 80 4.00 -18.81 -11.41
C GLU A 80 2.87 -19.21 -10.43
N ASP A 81 2.36 -20.43 -10.56
CA ASP A 81 1.31 -20.96 -9.67
C ASP A 81 1.80 -21.08 -8.22
N GLU A 82 3.01 -21.59 -8.00
CA GLU A 82 3.62 -21.68 -6.66
C GLU A 82 3.85 -20.30 -6.04
N PHE A 83 4.38 -19.36 -6.83
CA PHE A 83 4.61 -17.98 -6.41
C PHE A 83 3.29 -17.32 -5.98
N ARG A 84 2.23 -17.50 -6.78
CA ARG A 84 0.87 -17.05 -6.44
C ARG A 84 0.38 -17.69 -5.14
N ASN A 85 0.56 -18.99 -4.98
CA ASN A 85 0.07 -19.73 -3.83
C ASN A 85 0.76 -19.30 -2.53
N ILE A 86 2.09 -19.16 -2.53
CA ILE A 86 2.85 -18.67 -1.37
C ILE A 86 2.38 -17.26 -0.98
N LEU A 87 2.20 -16.37 -1.97
CA LEU A 87 1.67 -15.03 -1.72
C LEU A 87 0.29 -15.08 -1.08
N ILE A 88 -0.63 -15.90 -1.61
CA ILE A 88 -2.00 -16.02 -1.07
C ILE A 88 -1.99 -16.58 0.35
N ALA A 89 -1.20 -17.63 0.61
CA ALA A 89 -1.13 -18.30 1.91
C ALA A 89 -0.66 -17.37 3.04
N HIS A 90 0.20 -16.40 2.71
CA HIS A 90 0.75 -15.45 3.67
C HIS A 90 0.14 -14.04 3.57
N THR A 91 -0.87 -13.85 2.72
CA THR A 91 -1.59 -12.56 2.64
C THR A 91 -2.63 -12.49 3.75
N THR A 92 -2.27 -11.87 4.87
CA THR A 92 -3.24 -11.42 5.87
C THR A 92 -3.57 -9.94 5.63
N PRO A 93 -4.86 -9.57 5.45
CA PRO A 93 -5.22 -8.17 5.30
C PRO A 93 -4.99 -7.45 6.64
N MET A 94 -4.17 -6.40 6.64
CA MET A 94 -3.80 -5.64 7.85
C MET A 94 -5.02 -5.38 8.76
N GLU A 95 -4.90 -5.74 10.03
CA GLU A 95 -5.92 -5.46 11.04
C GLU A 95 -5.84 -3.98 11.43
N ALA A 96 -6.65 -3.18 10.75
CA ALA A 96 -6.74 -1.73 10.95
C ALA A 96 -7.03 -1.34 12.42
N GLU A 97 -7.75 -2.19 13.16
CA GLU A 97 -8.19 -1.91 14.53
C GLU A 97 -7.01 -1.86 15.53
N SER A 98 -5.97 -2.67 15.35
CA SER A 98 -4.77 -2.63 16.22
C SER A 98 -3.88 -1.40 16.00
N LEU A 99 -4.05 -0.70 14.87
CA LEU A 99 -3.20 0.41 14.44
C LEU A 99 -3.86 1.78 14.64
N THR A 100 -5.19 1.81 14.80
CA THR A 100 -5.97 3.04 15.04
C THR A 100 -6.31 3.29 16.51
N ASP A 101 -6.15 2.29 17.37
CA ASP A 101 -6.58 2.37 18.77
C ASP A 101 -5.51 3.02 19.67
N SER A 102 -5.35 4.34 19.54
CA SER A 102 -4.70 5.24 20.53
C SER A 102 -4.83 6.70 20.09
N SER A 103 -6.05 7.20 19.90
CA SER A 103 -6.33 8.64 19.98
C SER A 103 -7.80 8.88 20.31
N PRO A 104 -8.15 9.04 21.60
CA PRO A 104 -9.18 10.01 21.93
C PRO A 104 -8.58 11.39 21.67
N LEU A 105 -9.03 12.06 20.61
CA LEU A 105 -9.03 13.52 20.63
C LEU A 105 -9.91 13.92 21.83
N PRO A 106 -9.61 14.99 22.58
CA PRO A 106 -10.41 15.36 23.74
C PRO A 106 -11.84 15.65 23.25
N GLU A 107 -12.79 14.84 23.68
CA GLU A 107 -14.18 15.26 23.71
C GLU A 107 -14.23 16.40 24.73
N GLU A 108 -14.33 17.64 24.23
CA GLU A 108 -14.77 18.75 25.06
C GLU A 108 -16.24 18.51 25.38
N ASP A 109 -16.53 17.92 26.52
CA ASP A 109 -17.86 17.96 27.11
C ASP A 109 -17.78 18.23 28.63
N TYR A 110 -18.30 19.42 28.96
CA TYR A 110 -18.94 19.94 30.17
C TYR A 110 -18.48 19.54 31.58
N GLU A 111 -18.32 20.61 32.38
CA GLU A 111 -18.26 20.66 33.84
C GLU A 111 -19.26 19.70 34.53
N ASP A 112 -18.78 18.85 35.43
CA ASP A 112 -19.47 18.63 36.71
C ASP A 112 -18.48 18.17 37.81
N ASP A 113 -18.74 18.71 38.98
CA ASP A 113 -17.89 18.82 40.17
C ASP A 113 -18.17 17.64 41.13
N SER A 114 -17.15 17.03 41.76
CA SER A 114 -17.18 16.45 43.13
C SER A 114 -16.04 15.42 43.41
N PRO A 115 -15.55 15.28 44.67
CA PRO A 115 -14.19 14.82 44.94
C PRO A 115 -14.06 13.48 45.71
N LEU A 116 -12.84 12.90 45.60
CA LEU A 116 -12.18 11.87 46.45
C LEU A 116 -12.76 10.44 46.52
N THR A 117 -11.91 9.42 46.27
CA THR A 117 -11.19 8.65 47.32
C THR A 117 -10.19 7.63 46.73
N LYS A 118 -9.28 7.20 47.62
CA LYS A 118 -7.99 6.52 47.47
C LYS A 118 -8.00 5.01 47.15
N ASP A 119 -6.84 4.59 46.64
CA ASP A 119 -6.10 3.33 46.80
C ASP A 119 -6.75 2.00 46.36
N LEU A 120 -6.06 1.27 45.48
CA LEU A 120 -5.51 -0.07 45.76
C LEU A 120 -4.64 -0.59 44.59
N GLU A 121 -3.79 -1.54 44.95
CA GLU A 121 -2.48 -1.86 44.38
C GLU A 121 -2.51 -3.26 43.72
N HIS A 122 -1.64 -3.49 42.72
CA HIS A 122 -1.17 -4.78 42.15
C HIS A 122 -2.10 -5.64 41.27
N GLN A 123 -1.79 -5.73 39.96
CA GLN A 123 -1.26 -6.97 39.36
C GLN A 123 -0.66 -6.74 37.97
N GLU A 124 0.65 -6.99 37.86
CA GLU A 124 1.37 -7.06 36.59
C GLU A 124 0.85 -8.23 35.73
N SER A 125 0.49 -7.93 34.50
CA SER A 125 0.48 -8.88 33.40
C SER A 125 1.05 -8.17 32.19
N ASN A 126 2.32 -8.46 31.92
CA ASN A 126 3.11 -7.93 30.81
C ASN A 126 2.43 -8.25 29.47
N SER A 127 1.73 -7.26 28.93
CA SER A 127 1.62 -7.07 27.49
C SER A 127 2.13 -5.67 27.21
N SER A 128 3.43 -5.55 26.94
CA SER A 128 4.04 -4.30 26.52
C SER A 128 3.62 -4.01 25.07
N CYS A 129 2.35 -3.67 24.86
CA CYS A 129 1.94 -2.98 23.65
C CYS A 129 2.54 -1.57 23.77
N SER A 130 3.66 -1.34 23.10
CA SER A 130 4.31 -0.03 23.07
C SER A 130 3.41 0.97 22.34
N TYR A 131 2.54 1.63 23.09
CA TYR A 131 1.78 2.81 22.67
C TYR A 131 2.77 3.85 22.16
N ARG A 132 2.81 4.05 20.84
CA ARG A 132 3.54 5.17 20.23
C ARG A 132 2.65 5.78 19.16
N PRO A 133 2.56 7.11 19.05
CA PRO A 133 1.84 7.76 17.96
C PRO A 133 2.37 7.33 16.59
N THR A 134 1.51 7.23 15.59
CA THR A 134 1.86 7.01 14.17
C THR A 134 2.52 8.25 13.57
N ASN A 135 3.55 8.80 14.24
CA ASN A 135 4.27 10.02 13.84
C ASN A 135 5.50 9.75 12.96
N SER A 136 5.77 8.48 12.62
CA SER A 136 6.88 8.08 11.77
C SER A 136 6.52 6.83 10.98
N ILE A 137 7.28 6.58 9.91
CA ILE A 137 7.24 5.31 9.17
C ILE A 137 7.43 4.13 10.14
N ARG A 138 6.62 3.10 9.95
CA ARG A 138 6.67 1.82 10.67
C ARG A 138 6.43 0.69 9.68
N GLU A 139 7.51 0.09 9.25
CA GLU A 139 7.45 -1.13 8.47
C GLU A 139 7.07 -2.31 9.37
N ILE A 140 6.10 -3.09 8.92
CA ILE A 140 5.68 -4.34 9.56
C ILE A 140 6.07 -5.47 8.60
N ASP A 141 6.54 -6.58 9.15
CA ASP A 141 6.81 -7.76 8.34
C ASP A 141 5.49 -8.37 7.86
N LEU A 142 5.24 -8.23 6.56
CA LEU A 142 4.02 -8.68 5.90
C LEU A 142 3.98 -10.20 5.70
N MET A 143 5.16 -10.83 5.71
CA MET A 143 5.37 -12.25 5.42
C MET A 143 6.52 -12.80 6.27
N PRO A 144 6.49 -14.09 6.65
CA PRO A 144 7.61 -14.72 7.33
C PRO A 144 8.83 -14.82 6.40
N SER A 145 10.04 -14.78 6.98
CA SER A 145 11.30 -14.79 6.23
C SER A 145 11.47 -16.01 5.32
N ASP A 146 10.95 -17.18 5.74
CA ASP A 146 11.02 -18.41 4.94
C ASP A 146 10.21 -18.28 3.63
N ALA A 147 9.02 -17.68 3.69
CA ALA A 147 8.20 -17.45 2.52
C ALA A 147 8.84 -16.40 1.59
N ILE A 148 9.47 -15.36 2.15
CA ILE A 148 10.22 -14.35 1.38
C ILE A 148 11.39 -15.00 0.64
N TYR A 149 12.13 -15.89 1.32
CA TYR A 149 13.23 -16.64 0.71
C TYR A 149 12.74 -17.46 -0.48
N ASP A 150 11.63 -18.19 -0.32
CA ASP A 150 11.06 -19.01 -1.38
C ASP A 150 10.57 -18.18 -2.56
N LEU A 151 9.87 -17.08 -2.29
CA LEU A 151 9.46 -16.13 -3.34
C LEU A 151 10.66 -15.57 -4.10
N ARG A 152 11.73 -15.22 -3.40
CA ARG A 152 12.97 -14.73 -4.03
C ARG A 152 13.61 -15.80 -4.92
N CYS A 153 13.70 -17.05 -4.47
CA CYS A 153 14.25 -18.15 -5.27
C CYS A 153 13.43 -18.41 -6.54
N ILE A 154 12.11 -18.30 -6.46
CA ILE A 154 11.22 -18.42 -7.62
C ILE A 154 11.40 -17.22 -8.55
N ALA A 155 11.35 -15.99 -8.02
CA ALA A 155 11.47 -14.76 -8.78
C ALA A 155 12.78 -14.70 -9.57
N GLU A 156 13.91 -15.07 -8.96
CA GLU A 156 15.22 -15.12 -9.61
C GLU A 156 15.17 -16.00 -10.87
N ARG A 157 14.61 -17.22 -10.78
CA ARG A 157 14.50 -18.14 -11.92
C ARG A 157 13.53 -17.67 -12.99
N MET A 158 12.40 -17.08 -12.58
CA MET A 158 11.45 -16.49 -13.53
C MET A 158 12.10 -15.34 -14.31
N ILE A 159 12.85 -14.48 -13.63
CA ILE A 159 13.51 -13.32 -14.25
C ILE A 159 14.64 -13.77 -15.19
N LEU A 160 15.47 -14.74 -14.76
CA LEU A 160 16.52 -15.32 -15.61
C LEU A 160 15.95 -15.98 -16.88
N ALA A 161 14.76 -16.59 -16.80
CA ALA A 161 14.07 -17.15 -17.96
C ALA A 161 13.38 -16.09 -18.86
N GLY A 162 13.37 -14.81 -18.48
CA GLY A 162 12.70 -13.74 -19.22
C GLY A 162 11.21 -13.54 -18.89
N TYR A 163 10.72 -14.11 -17.79
CA TYR A 163 9.33 -14.04 -17.32
C TYR A 163 9.13 -12.96 -16.23
N LEU A 164 9.91 -11.89 -16.29
CA LEU A 164 9.84 -10.77 -15.34
C LEU A 164 8.44 -10.15 -15.28
N ARG A 165 7.80 -9.97 -16.44
CA ARG A 165 6.48 -9.32 -16.53
C ARG A 165 5.40 -10.16 -15.85
N GLU A 166 5.40 -11.45 -16.10
CA GLU A 166 4.50 -12.43 -15.52
C GLU A 166 4.69 -12.48 -14.00
N CYS A 167 5.94 -12.51 -13.53
CA CYS A 167 6.27 -12.47 -12.10
C CYS A 167 5.72 -11.20 -11.40
N ILE A 168 5.97 -10.01 -11.98
CA ILE A 168 5.43 -8.74 -11.46
C ILE A 168 3.89 -8.75 -11.47
N GLN A 169 3.27 -9.25 -12.53
CA GLN A 169 1.81 -9.30 -12.64
C GLN A 169 1.18 -10.20 -11.58
N VAL A 170 1.78 -11.37 -11.31
CA VAL A 170 1.29 -12.27 -10.26
C VAL A 170 1.43 -11.62 -8.90
N TYR A 171 2.62 -11.08 -8.58
CA TYR A 171 2.84 -10.34 -7.34
C TYR A 171 1.82 -9.23 -7.15
N GLY A 172 1.74 -8.33 -8.14
CA GLY A 172 0.83 -7.19 -8.13
C GLY A 172 -0.63 -7.62 -8.01
N SER A 173 -1.06 -8.68 -8.70
CA SER A 173 -2.45 -9.17 -8.62
C SER A 173 -2.87 -9.59 -7.21
N VAL A 174 -2.00 -10.31 -6.50
CA VAL A 174 -2.29 -10.82 -5.16
C VAL A 174 -2.15 -9.71 -4.12
N ARG A 175 -1.01 -8.99 -4.13
CA ARG A 175 -0.70 -7.96 -3.15
C ARG A 175 -1.61 -6.74 -3.28
N LYS A 176 -1.98 -6.34 -4.50
CA LYS A 176 -2.94 -5.24 -4.70
C LYS A 176 -4.32 -5.57 -4.14
N SER A 177 -4.76 -6.83 -4.23
CA SER A 177 -6.01 -7.28 -3.59
C SER A 177 -5.94 -7.14 -2.06
N ALA A 178 -4.78 -7.46 -1.47
CA ALA A 178 -4.53 -7.27 -0.04
C ALA A 178 -4.57 -5.80 0.39
N VAL A 179 -3.93 -4.93 -0.39
CA VAL A 179 -3.92 -3.48 -0.19
C VAL A 179 -5.34 -2.91 -0.34
N ASP A 180 -6.09 -3.30 -1.37
CA ASP A 180 -7.48 -2.91 -1.59
C ASP A 180 -8.41 -3.40 -0.46
N SER A 181 -8.14 -4.58 0.12
CA SER A 181 -8.84 -5.07 1.31
C SER A 181 -8.55 -4.20 2.53
N SER A 182 -7.28 -3.82 2.74
CA SER A 182 -6.85 -2.94 3.82
C SER A 182 -7.47 -1.54 3.69
N PHE A 183 -7.55 -1.00 2.47
CA PHE A 183 -8.26 0.26 2.17
C PHE A 183 -9.74 0.20 2.57
N ARG A 184 -10.42 -0.91 2.26
CA ARG A 184 -11.82 -1.13 2.66
C ARG A 184 -11.98 -1.19 4.17
N LYS A 185 -11.05 -1.84 4.89
CA LYS A 185 -11.05 -1.87 6.37
C LYS A 185 -10.84 -0.49 6.98
N LEU A 186 -9.92 0.30 6.42
CA LEU A 186 -9.72 1.71 6.79
C LEU A 186 -10.92 2.60 6.37
N GLY A 187 -11.80 2.06 5.52
CA GLY A 187 -12.93 2.67 4.83
C GLY A 187 -12.59 3.91 4.04
N ILE A 188 -11.49 3.78 3.31
CA ILE A 188 -11.25 4.60 2.12
C ILE A 188 -12.18 4.06 1.03
N GLU A 189 -13.20 4.83 0.69
CA GLU A 189 -14.13 4.50 -0.37
C GLU A 189 -13.55 4.83 -1.75
N LYS A 190 -13.98 4.09 -2.78
CA LYS A 190 -13.68 4.41 -4.18
C LYS A 190 -14.66 5.48 -4.65
N LEU A 191 -14.35 6.74 -4.37
CA LEU A 191 -15.17 7.89 -4.80
C LEU A 191 -14.46 8.63 -5.94
N SER A 192 -15.21 9.02 -6.97
CA SER A 192 -14.70 9.95 -7.97
C SER A 192 -14.69 11.38 -7.42
N ILE A 193 -13.89 12.25 -8.03
CA ILE A 193 -13.87 13.69 -7.71
C ILE A 193 -15.28 14.28 -7.76
N GLY A 194 -16.07 13.90 -8.78
CA GLY A 194 -17.45 14.38 -8.95
C GLY A 194 -18.41 13.88 -7.87
N ASP A 195 -18.22 12.67 -7.35
CA ASP A 195 -19.05 12.13 -6.26
C ASP A 195 -18.77 12.89 -4.97
N ILE A 196 -17.49 13.13 -4.66
CA ILE A 196 -17.06 13.87 -3.46
C ILE A 196 -17.63 15.29 -3.45
N GLN A 197 -17.63 15.96 -4.60
CA GLN A 197 -18.16 17.32 -4.73
C GLN A 197 -19.69 17.43 -4.55
N ARG A 198 -20.42 16.32 -4.72
CA ARG A 198 -21.88 16.27 -4.56
C ARG A 198 -22.32 15.90 -3.15
N LEU A 199 -21.41 15.47 -2.29
CA LEU A 199 -21.73 15.11 -0.91
C LEU A 199 -22.12 16.34 -0.10
N GLU A 200 -23.05 16.14 0.82
CA GLU A 200 -23.38 17.13 1.85
C GLU A 200 -22.19 17.36 2.79
N TRP A 201 -22.09 18.58 3.31
CA TRP A 201 -20.93 19.01 4.10
C TRP A 201 -20.72 18.17 5.36
N GLU A 202 -21.79 17.86 6.10
CA GLU A 202 -21.72 17.05 7.33
C GLU A 202 -21.11 15.67 7.07
N ILE A 203 -21.50 15.03 5.96
CA ILE A 203 -20.94 13.75 5.53
C ILE A 203 -19.47 13.92 5.10
N LEU A 204 -19.16 14.99 4.38
CA LEU A 204 -17.82 15.26 3.90
C LEU A 204 -16.83 15.48 5.05
N GLU A 205 -17.25 16.18 6.09
CA GLU A 205 -16.46 16.45 7.29
C GLU A 205 -16.03 15.16 8.00
N THR A 206 -16.97 14.23 8.19
CA THR A 206 -16.67 12.93 8.81
C THR A 206 -15.71 12.11 7.94
N LYS A 207 -15.86 12.18 6.61
CA LYS A 207 -14.96 11.54 5.65
C LYS A 207 -13.56 12.16 5.66
N ILE A 208 -13.41 13.47 5.82
CA ILE A 208 -12.09 14.13 5.96
C ILE A 208 -11.36 13.60 7.19
N ARG A 209 -12.03 13.55 8.36
CA ARG A 209 -11.44 13.00 9.60
C ARG A 209 -11.03 11.54 9.45
N ARG A 210 -11.83 10.73 8.75
CA ARG A 210 -11.49 9.34 8.44
C ARG A 210 -10.30 9.26 7.48
N TRP A 211 -10.28 10.07 6.45
CA TRP A 211 -9.20 10.13 5.47
C TRP A 211 -7.87 10.49 6.13
N ILE A 212 -7.83 11.48 7.04
CA ILE A 212 -6.60 11.88 7.74
C ILE A 212 -5.97 10.69 8.49
N ARG A 213 -6.80 9.94 9.24
CA ARG A 213 -6.35 8.74 9.96
C ARG A 213 -5.87 7.65 9.00
N ALA A 214 -6.64 7.40 7.96
CA ALA A 214 -6.33 6.37 6.98
C ALA A 214 -5.06 6.69 6.17
N ALA A 215 -4.86 7.95 5.76
CA ALA A 215 -3.69 8.40 5.02
C ALA A 215 -2.40 8.18 5.80
N LYS A 216 -2.39 8.47 7.11
CA LYS A 216 -1.25 8.18 7.99
C LYS A 216 -0.91 6.70 8.01
N VAL A 217 -1.90 5.83 8.18
CA VAL A 217 -1.69 4.37 8.17
C VAL A 217 -1.23 3.89 6.78
N CYS A 218 -1.83 4.39 5.71
CA CYS A 218 -1.48 4.01 4.35
C CYS A 218 -0.03 4.35 4.01
N VAL A 219 0.39 5.60 4.23
CA VAL A 219 1.75 6.04 3.88
C VAL A 219 2.78 5.44 4.83
N ARG A 220 2.59 5.59 6.15
CA ARG A 220 3.62 5.24 7.14
C ARG A 220 3.76 3.73 7.36
N ILE A 221 2.71 2.95 7.08
CA ILE A 221 2.69 1.52 7.39
C ILE A 221 2.49 0.69 6.12
N LEU A 222 1.34 0.83 5.45
CA LEU A 222 0.97 -0.08 4.37
C LEU A 222 1.90 0.03 3.16
N PHE A 223 2.14 1.26 2.67
CA PHE A 223 3.00 1.50 1.51
C PHE A 223 4.48 1.27 1.86
N ALA A 224 4.93 1.73 3.02
CA ALA A 224 6.29 1.48 3.49
C ALA A 224 6.58 -0.03 3.63
N SER A 225 5.67 -0.80 4.23
CA SER A 225 5.84 -2.25 4.39
C SER A 225 5.82 -2.97 3.04
N GLU A 226 4.96 -2.54 2.10
CA GLU A 226 4.92 -3.13 0.76
C GLU A 226 6.21 -2.82 -0.02
N LYS A 227 6.76 -1.60 0.09
CA LYS A 227 8.06 -1.25 -0.50
C LYS A 227 9.17 -2.16 0.04
N LYS A 228 9.25 -2.31 1.37
CA LYS A 228 10.21 -3.21 2.01
C LYS A 228 10.07 -4.65 1.51
N LEU A 229 8.84 -5.17 1.37
CA LEU A 229 8.61 -6.52 0.88
C LEU A 229 9.08 -6.69 -0.58
N CYS A 230 8.82 -5.69 -1.43
CA CYS A 230 9.34 -5.68 -2.80
C CYS A 230 10.86 -5.67 -2.83
N GLU A 231 11.52 -4.87 -2.00
CA GLU A 231 12.98 -4.86 -1.86
C GLU A 231 13.49 -6.25 -1.42
N GLN A 232 12.93 -6.82 -0.36
CA GLN A 232 13.35 -8.12 0.17
C GLN A 232 13.26 -9.26 -0.87
N ILE A 233 12.24 -9.25 -1.73
CA ILE A 233 12.05 -10.28 -2.75
C ILE A 233 12.89 -10.00 -4.00
N PHE A 234 12.92 -8.75 -4.48
CA PHE A 234 13.41 -8.42 -5.83
C PHE A 234 14.73 -7.65 -5.87
N GLU A 235 15.28 -7.22 -4.74
CA GLU A 235 16.55 -6.47 -4.69
C GLU A 235 17.66 -7.27 -5.38
N GLY A 236 18.36 -6.63 -6.32
CA GLY A 236 19.46 -7.24 -7.05
C GLY A 236 19.07 -8.25 -8.14
N LEU A 237 17.78 -8.50 -8.37
CA LEU A 237 17.33 -9.43 -9.44
C LEU A 237 17.17 -8.75 -10.81
N GLY A 238 17.33 -7.44 -10.90
CA GLY A 238 17.20 -6.69 -12.14
C GLY A 238 17.29 -5.18 -11.93
N ILE A 239 17.22 -4.42 -13.02
CA ILE A 239 17.21 -2.96 -12.95
C ILE A 239 15.82 -2.49 -12.52
N ALA A 240 15.71 -1.91 -11.32
CA ALA A 240 14.47 -1.33 -10.78
C ALA A 240 13.26 -2.29 -10.80
N THR A 241 13.50 -3.57 -10.52
CA THR A 241 12.45 -4.60 -10.52
C THR A 241 11.56 -4.53 -9.28
N ASP A 242 12.18 -4.32 -8.14
CA ASP A 242 11.55 -3.95 -6.87
C ASP A 242 10.64 -2.72 -7.02
N ASP A 243 11.15 -1.65 -7.62
CA ASP A 243 10.38 -0.42 -7.92
C ASP A 243 9.17 -0.69 -8.81
N ALA A 244 9.35 -1.48 -9.88
CA ALA A 244 8.27 -1.82 -10.80
C ALA A 244 7.18 -2.65 -10.09
N CYS A 245 7.59 -3.57 -9.22
CA CYS A 245 6.71 -4.44 -8.46
C CYS A 245 5.90 -3.66 -7.39
N PHE A 246 6.58 -2.75 -6.69
CA PHE A 246 5.96 -1.83 -5.75
C PHE A 246 4.91 -0.95 -6.45
N MET A 247 5.26 -0.36 -7.59
CA MET A 247 4.36 0.52 -8.32
C MET A 247 3.16 -0.21 -8.95
N GLU A 248 3.32 -1.44 -9.44
CA GLU A 248 2.21 -2.26 -9.91
C GLU A 248 1.16 -2.47 -8.80
N THR A 249 1.63 -2.58 -7.56
CA THR A 249 0.80 -2.83 -6.37
C THR A 249 0.16 -1.55 -5.83
N ILE A 250 0.93 -0.48 -5.64
CA ILE A 250 0.52 0.70 -4.86
C ILE A 250 -0.02 1.86 -5.69
N LYS A 251 0.32 1.97 -6.99
CA LYS A 251 -0.05 3.13 -7.81
C LYS A 251 -1.56 3.43 -7.80
N GLY A 252 -2.38 2.41 -7.98
CA GLY A 252 -3.85 2.57 -7.97
C GLY A 252 -4.38 3.04 -6.60
N PRO A 253 -4.08 2.32 -5.51
CA PRO A 253 -4.43 2.73 -4.15
C PRO A 253 -3.92 4.14 -3.76
N ALA A 254 -2.70 4.49 -4.14
CA ALA A 254 -2.14 5.83 -3.88
C ALA A 254 -2.93 6.93 -4.61
N ILE A 255 -3.22 6.74 -5.91
CA ILE A 255 -4.06 7.67 -6.68
C ILE A 255 -5.46 7.79 -6.04
N GLN A 256 -6.06 6.68 -5.62
CA GLN A 256 -7.36 6.72 -4.94
C GLN A 256 -7.32 7.54 -3.64
N LEU A 257 -6.26 7.37 -2.84
CA LEU A 257 -6.07 8.12 -1.61
C LEU A 257 -5.95 9.62 -1.90
N PHE A 258 -5.10 10.03 -2.84
CA PHE A 258 -4.85 11.44 -3.14
C PHE A 258 -6.00 12.11 -3.89
N ASN A 259 -6.76 11.38 -4.72
CA ASN A 259 -7.94 11.91 -5.40
C ASN A 259 -8.99 12.48 -4.43
N PHE A 260 -9.09 11.92 -3.22
CA PHE A 260 -9.98 12.45 -2.20
C PHE A 260 -9.55 13.85 -1.76
N ALA A 261 -8.28 14.01 -1.38
CA ALA A 261 -7.74 15.30 -0.96
C ALA A 261 -7.75 16.32 -2.12
N GLU A 262 -7.48 15.86 -3.34
CA GLU A 262 -7.57 16.68 -4.54
C GLU A 262 -8.99 17.22 -4.74
N ALA A 263 -10.03 16.40 -4.60
CA ALA A 263 -11.42 16.82 -4.74
C ALA A 263 -11.81 17.91 -3.72
N ILE A 264 -11.31 17.82 -2.49
CA ILE A 264 -11.50 18.85 -1.46
C ILE A 264 -10.78 20.15 -1.86
N SER A 265 -9.56 20.05 -2.37
CA SER A 265 -8.73 21.21 -2.76
C SER A 265 -9.35 22.08 -3.86
N ILE A 266 -10.21 21.50 -4.70
CA ILE A 266 -10.97 22.21 -5.76
C ILE A 266 -12.43 22.44 -5.43
N SER A 267 -12.87 22.04 -4.24
CA SER A 267 -14.26 22.22 -3.86
C SER A 267 -14.61 23.72 -3.75
N ARG A 268 -15.90 24.04 -3.87
CA ARG A 268 -16.37 25.43 -3.70
C ARG A 268 -15.94 25.94 -2.32
N ARG A 269 -15.27 27.09 -2.33
CA ARG A 269 -14.85 27.83 -1.15
C ARG A 269 -16.08 28.30 -0.36
N SER A 270 -16.08 28.00 0.93
CA SER A 270 -17.03 28.53 1.90
C SER A 270 -16.36 28.62 3.28
N PRO A 271 -16.69 29.62 4.12
CA PRO A 271 -16.10 29.80 5.44
C PRO A 271 -16.19 28.57 6.35
N GLU A 272 -17.33 27.87 6.33
CA GLU A 272 -17.60 26.63 7.08
C GLU A 272 -16.57 25.51 6.83
N LYS A 273 -15.87 25.54 5.69
CA LYS A 273 -14.90 24.50 5.30
C LYS A 273 -13.48 24.79 5.73
N LEU A 274 -13.19 26.02 6.18
CA LEU A 274 -11.83 26.51 6.39
C LEU A 274 -11.04 25.59 7.32
N PHE A 275 -11.58 25.27 8.50
CA PHE A 275 -10.89 24.46 9.50
C PHE A 275 -10.57 23.06 8.99
N LYS A 276 -11.48 22.42 8.25
CA LYS A 276 -11.25 21.07 7.73
C LYS A 276 -10.29 21.05 6.55
N ILE A 277 -10.25 22.12 5.75
CA ILE A 277 -9.21 22.30 4.72
C ILE A 277 -7.83 22.45 5.38
N LEU A 278 -7.75 23.18 6.49
CA LEU A 278 -6.52 23.32 7.28
C LEU A 278 -6.11 22.00 7.94
N ASP A 279 -7.05 21.27 8.57
CA ASP A 279 -6.80 19.93 9.12
C ASP A 279 -6.19 18.99 8.06
N LEU A 280 -6.75 19.03 6.84
CA LEU A 280 -6.29 18.22 5.71
C LEU A 280 -4.92 18.68 5.19
N HIS A 281 -4.70 19.99 5.10
CA HIS A 281 -3.42 20.58 4.74
C HIS A 281 -2.33 20.15 5.72
N ASP A 282 -2.57 20.28 7.02
CA ASP A 282 -1.59 19.95 8.06
C ASP A 282 -1.28 18.46 8.08
N ALA A 283 -2.31 17.60 7.92
CA ALA A 283 -2.11 16.17 7.80
C ALA A 283 -1.28 15.77 6.56
N LEU A 284 -1.52 16.41 5.41
CA LEU A 284 -0.75 16.14 4.20
C LEU A 284 0.68 16.69 4.31
N SER A 285 0.86 17.87 4.91
CA SER A 285 2.16 18.46 5.19
C SER A 285 3.00 17.58 6.11
N ASP A 286 2.40 17.00 7.16
CA ASP A 286 3.03 16.02 8.06
C ASP A 286 3.50 14.77 7.31
N LEU A 287 2.77 14.37 6.27
CA LEU A 287 3.08 13.16 5.49
C LEU A 287 4.05 13.40 4.33
N LEU A 288 4.35 14.64 3.94
CA LEU A 288 5.17 14.91 2.75
C LEU A 288 6.55 14.25 2.83
N VAL A 289 7.22 14.32 3.99
CA VAL A 289 8.55 13.70 4.16
C VAL A 289 8.46 12.19 4.03
N ASP A 290 7.42 11.57 4.60
CA ASP A 290 7.21 10.13 4.51
C ASP A 290 6.88 9.72 3.07
N ILE A 291 6.10 10.52 2.33
CA ILE A 291 5.80 10.33 0.92
C ILE A 291 7.10 10.39 0.09
N GLU A 292 7.99 11.33 0.36
CA GLU A 292 9.30 11.43 -0.33
C GLU A 292 10.17 10.18 -0.08
N ILE A 293 10.17 9.63 1.13
CA ILE A 293 10.93 8.43 1.49
C ILE A 293 10.32 7.16 0.85
N VAL A 294 9.00 7.01 0.92
CA VAL A 294 8.30 5.83 0.42
C VAL A 294 8.26 5.80 -1.12
N PHE A 295 8.18 6.97 -1.76
CA PHE A 295 8.09 7.12 -3.22
C PHE A 295 9.34 7.75 -3.83
N ASP A 296 10.52 7.44 -3.29
CA ASP A 296 11.83 8.01 -3.66
C ASP A 296 12.29 7.68 -5.09
N SER A 297 11.73 6.65 -5.72
CA SER A 297 12.14 6.25 -7.06
C SER A 297 11.57 7.14 -8.17
N LYS A 298 12.12 6.97 -9.38
CA LYS A 298 11.71 7.75 -10.56
C LYS A 298 10.32 7.35 -11.06
N SER A 299 9.96 6.08 -10.92
CA SER A 299 8.65 5.56 -11.38
C SER A 299 7.48 6.12 -10.57
N SER A 300 7.74 6.54 -9.33
CA SER A 300 6.78 7.12 -8.39
C SER A 300 6.78 8.65 -8.31
N GLU A 301 7.62 9.35 -9.09
CA GLU A 301 7.75 10.81 -9.08
C GLU A 301 6.40 11.53 -9.20
N SER A 302 5.50 11.03 -10.05
CA SER A 302 4.17 11.62 -10.25
C SER A 302 3.34 11.69 -8.97
N ILE A 303 3.49 10.71 -8.05
CA ILE A 303 2.76 10.67 -6.78
C ILE A 303 3.27 11.77 -5.85
N ARG A 304 4.60 11.96 -5.79
CA ARG A 304 5.23 13.02 -4.99
C ARG A 304 4.83 14.41 -5.48
N VAL A 305 4.90 14.63 -6.79
CA VAL A 305 4.46 15.89 -7.42
C VAL A 305 2.98 16.15 -7.11
N GLN A 306 2.12 15.15 -7.27
CA GLN A 306 0.69 15.28 -6.98
C GLN A 306 0.45 15.67 -5.50
N ALA A 307 1.16 15.07 -4.54
CA ALA A 307 1.01 15.40 -3.14
C ALA A 307 1.36 16.86 -2.83
N VAL A 308 2.46 17.37 -3.41
CA VAL A 308 2.89 18.77 -3.26
C VAL A 308 1.89 19.73 -3.91
N GLU A 309 1.37 19.40 -5.09
CA GLU A 309 0.37 20.22 -5.78
C GLU A 309 -0.95 20.29 -5.00
N ILE A 310 -1.42 19.17 -4.45
CA ILE A 310 -2.62 19.14 -3.59
C ILE A 310 -2.40 20.03 -2.36
N LEU A 311 -1.24 19.94 -1.71
CA LEU A 311 -0.92 20.76 -0.55
C LEU A 311 -0.98 22.27 -0.89
N SER A 312 -0.36 22.68 -2.00
CA SER A 312 -0.40 24.06 -2.47
C SER A 312 -1.83 24.55 -2.73
N ARG A 313 -2.66 23.71 -3.38
CA ARG A 313 -4.07 24.02 -3.68
C ARG A 313 -4.91 24.13 -2.41
N LEU A 314 -4.67 23.30 -1.40
CA LEU A 314 -5.33 23.42 -0.10
C LEU A 314 -4.97 24.75 0.58
N ALA A 315 -3.69 25.16 0.56
CA ALA A 315 -3.25 26.44 1.10
C ALA A 315 -3.85 27.64 0.33
N GLU A 316 -3.98 27.54 -0.99
CA GLU A 316 -4.67 28.55 -1.81
C GLU A 316 -6.17 28.60 -1.54
N ALA A 317 -6.83 27.46 -1.33
CA ALA A 317 -8.23 27.39 -0.96
C ALA A 317 -8.48 28.08 0.38
N ALA A 318 -7.65 27.80 1.40
CA ALA A 318 -7.73 28.46 2.71
C ALA A 318 -7.52 29.97 2.62
N ARG A 319 -6.47 30.42 1.90
CA ARG A 319 -6.23 31.85 1.64
C ARG A 319 -7.39 32.53 0.90
N GLY A 320 -7.98 31.83 -0.07
CA GLY A 320 -9.14 32.31 -0.81
C GLY A 320 -10.36 32.50 0.09
N ILE A 321 -10.66 31.52 0.95
CA ILE A 321 -11.76 31.61 1.92
C ILE A 321 -11.58 32.78 2.88
N LEU A 322 -10.37 32.95 3.44
CA LEU A 322 -10.05 34.08 4.33
C LEU A 322 -10.22 35.43 3.63
N SER A 323 -9.77 35.55 2.38
CA SER A 323 -9.94 36.78 1.61
C SER A 323 -11.40 37.06 1.25
N GLU A 324 -12.19 36.04 0.90
CA GLU A 324 -13.63 36.18 0.68
C GLU A 324 -14.36 36.60 1.95
N PHE A 325 -13.97 36.03 3.10
CA PHE A 325 -14.48 36.42 4.41
C PHE A 325 -14.14 37.88 4.74
N GLU A 326 -12.88 38.29 4.61
CA GLU A 326 -12.46 39.68 4.84
C GLU A 326 -13.26 40.66 3.96
N ASN A 327 -13.39 40.35 2.67
CA ASN A 327 -14.17 41.16 1.74
C ASN A 327 -15.66 41.22 2.11
N ALA A 328 -16.24 40.11 2.56
CA ALA A 328 -17.62 40.08 3.04
C ALA A 328 -17.81 40.99 4.27
N VAL A 329 -16.85 41.00 5.20
CA VAL A 329 -16.85 41.89 6.36
C VAL A 329 -16.71 43.36 5.95
N LEU A 330 -15.77 43.69 5.06
CA LEU A 330 -15.48 45.06 4.65
C LEU A 330 -16.59 45.70 3.81
N ARG A 331 -17.27 44.91 2.97
CA ARG A 331 -18.32 45.40 2.06
C ARG A 331 -19.70 45.45 2.70
N GLU A 332 -19.82 45.06 3.97
CA GLU A 332 -21.10 44.96 4.63
C GLU A 332 -21.67 46.35 4.98
N PRO A 333 -22.80 46.77 4.39
CA PRO A 333 -23.36 48.09 4.57
C PRO A 333 -24.17 48.13 5.88
N SER A 334 -23.52 47.96 7.04
CA SER A 334 -24.18 48.16 8.34
C SER A 334 -24.47 49.66 8.54
N LYS A 335 -25.51 50.15 7.86
CA LYS A 335 -26.03 51.52 7.97
C LYS A 335 -27.17 51.63 8.98
N VAL A 336 -27.61 50.51 9.56
CA VAL A 336 -28.69 50.48 10.55
C VAL A 336 -28.06 50.42 11.95
N PRO A 337 -28.12 51.51 12.75
CA PRO A 337 -27.67 51.47 14.13
C PRO A 337 -28.53 50.46 14.91
N VAL A 338 -27.89 49.59 15.68
CA VAL A 338 -28.59 48.61 16.51
C VAL A 338 -29.39 49.36 17.58
N PRO A 339 -30.73 49.18 17.66
CA PRO A 339 -31.54 49.83 18.68
C PRO A 339 -31.01 49.51 20.09
N GLY A 340 -30.66 50.53 20.86
CA GLY A 340 -30.15 50.38 22.24
C GLY A 340 -28.64 50.19 22.38
N GLY A 341 -27.84 50.29 21.31
CA GLY A 341 -26.37 50.24 21.41
C GLY A 341 -25.80 48.86 21.78
N THR A 342 -26.58 47.80 21.56
CA THR A 342 -26.15 46.42 21.79
C THR A 342 -25.18 45.94 20.70
N ILE A 343 -24.44 44.86 21.00
CA ILE A 343 -23.46 44.26 20.09
C ILE A 343 -24.16 43.84 18.79
N HIS A 344 -23.64 44.29 17.66
CA HIS A 344 -24.20 43.94 16.35
C HIS A 344 -24.16 42.41 16.15
N PRO A 345 -25.22 41.76 15.63
CA PRO A 345 -25.25 40.31 15.43
C PRO A 345 -24.04 39.74 14.67
N LEU A 346 -23.50 40.53 13.73
CA LEU A 346 -22.24 40.24 13.03
C LEU A 346 -21.04 40.07 13.96
N THR A 347 -20.94 40.85 15.02
CA THR A 347 -19.85 40.72 15.99
C THR A 347 -19.99 39.43 16.82
N ARG A 348 -21.20 38.86 16.94
CA ARG A 348 -21.42 37.55 17.61
C ARG A 348 -21.02 36.38 16.71
N VAL A 349 -21.40 36.40 15.43
CA VAL A 349 -21.04 35.35 14.46
C VAL A 349 -19.55 35.36 14.11
N LYS A 350 -18.87 36.51 14.22
CA LYS A 350 -17.46 36.67 13.81
C LYS A 350 -16.41 36.28 14.87
N VAL A 351 -16.81 35.89 16.10
CA VAL A 351 -15.86 35.66 17.21
C VAL A 351 -15.82 34.20 17.70
N PHE A 352 -16.84 33.38 17.48
CA PHE A 352 -16.81 31.96 17.82
C PHE A 352 -17.77 31.17 16.92
N GLU A 353 -17.21 30.39 16.00
CA GLU A 353 -17.75 29.12 15.51
C GLU A 353 -16.60 28.28 14.92
#